data_AF-A0A4V3J7K8-F1
#
_entry.id   AF-A0A4V3J7K8-F1
#
_cell.length_a   1.000
_cell.length_b   1.000
_cell.length_c   1.000
_cell.angle_alpha   90.00
_cell.angle_beta   90.00
_cell.angle_gamma   90.00
#
_symmetry.space_group_name_H-M   'P 1'
#
loop_
_entity.id
_entity.type
_entity.pdbx_description
1 polymer ?
#
loop_
_entity_poly.entity_id
_entity_poly.type
_entity_poly.pdbx_seq_one_letter_code
_entity_poly.pdbx_strand_id
1 'polypeptide(L)'
;MILRDYDHHGRTWELNPRTGLLSPASGRCHGFVHVGADAATALYADAETLWLQHAEHRWNCATVTVRQSTRADGTRLFTVEDAHGTALELPYPAPDSGPFDPTYDWIDAEADDFYLWTAGRLADGEATSHTTLFTHFRAGFLPS
;
A
#
# COMPACT_ATOMS: atom_id res chain seq x y z
N MET A 1 -12.92 8.58 -3.72
CA MET A 1 -11.65 8.77 -4.48
C MET A 1 -11.34 7.47 -5.19
N ILE A 2 -10.87 7.50 -6.44
CA ILE A 2 -10.70 6.31 -7.27
C ILE A 2 -9.24 5.82 -7.24
N LEU A 3 -9.04 4.51 -7.13
CA LEU A 3 -7.77 3.81 -7.06
C LEU A 3 -7.70 2.73 -8.14
N ARG A 4 -6.49 2.44 -8.63
CA ARG A 4 -6.21 1.33 -9.54
C ARG A 4 -5.75 0.13 -8.73
N ASP A 5 -6.16 -1.06 -9.15
CA ASP A 5 -5.60 -2.27 -8.57
C ASP A 5 -4.09 -2.37 -8.82
N TYR A 6 -3.34 -2.73 -7.78
CA TYR A 6 -1.89 -2.89 -7.88
C TYR A 6 -1.51 -4.19 -8.57
N ASP A 7 -2.31 -5.24 -8.42
CA ASP A 7 -2.13 -6.59 -8.98
C ASP A 7 -2.18 -6.68 -10.53
N HIS A 8 -2.20 -5.54 -11.22
CA HIS A 8 -2.29 -5.42 -12.67
C HIS A 8 -3.55 -6.04 -13.31
N HIS A 9 -4.55 -6.49 -12.55
CA HIS A 9 -5.83 -6.99 -13.10
C HIS A 9 -6.69 -5.89 -13.73
N GLY A 10 -6.24 -4.64 -13.64
CA GLY A 10 -6.85 -3.50 -14.30
C GLY A 10 -8.21 -3.12 -13.73
N ARG A 11 -8.50 -3.53 -12.49
CA ARG A 11 -9.69 -3.13 -11.75
C ARG A 11 -9.51 -1.72 -11.19
N THR A 12 -10.63 -1.03 -11.01
CA THR A 12 -10.67 0.31 -10.44
C THR A 12 -11.67 0.35 -9.31
N TRP A 13 -11.28 1.00 -8.22
CA TRP A 13 -11.97 0.96 -6.95
C TRP A 13 -12.25 2.38 -6.47
N GLU A 14 -13.47 2.66 -6.03
CA GLU A 14 -13.75 3.86 -5.24
C GLU A 14 -13.53 3.54 -3.76
N LEU A 15 -12.56 4.24 -3.16
CA LEU A 15 -12.30 4.24 -1.73
C LEU A 15 -13.17 5.29 -1.04
N ASN A 16 -13.85 4.86 0.04
CA ASN A 16 -14.39 5.73 1.07
C ASN A 16 -13.31 6.02 2.13
N PRO A 17 -12.72 7.23 2.17
CA PRO A 17 -11.58 7.51 3.05
C PRO A 17 -11.93 7.48 4.54
N ARG A 18 -13.22 7.59 4.89
CA ARG A 18 -13.67 7.51 6.29
C ARG A 18 -13.74 6.08 6.81
N THR A 19 -14.10 5.13 5.95
CA THR A 19 -14.38 3.76 6.39
C THR A 19 -13.37 2.73 5.87
N GLY A 20 -12.51 3.09 4.91
CA GLY A 20 -11.62 2.13 4.27
C GLY A 20 -12.30 1.21 3.26
N LEU A 21 -13.61 1.33 3.08
CA LEU A 21 -14.36 0.44 2.20
C LEU A 21 -14.12 0.78 0.74
N LEU A 22 -13.93 -0.27 -0.06
CA LEU A 22 -13.82 -0.19 -1.50
C LEU A 22 -15.14 -0.60 -2.15
N SER A 23 -15.46 0.06 -3.26
CA SER A 23 -16.54 -0.35 -4.15
C SER A 23 -16.05 -0.32 -5.60
N PRO A 24 -16.56 -1.20 -6.48
CA PRO A 24 -16.19 -1.16 -7.89
C PRO A 24 -16.47 0.22 -8.51
N ALA A 25 -15.51 0.73 -9.27
CA ALA A 25 -15.61 2.02 -9.93
C ALA A 25 -14.99 1.97 -11.32
N SER A 26 -15.04 3.10 -12.03
CA SER A 26 -14.39 3.30 -13.32
C SER A 26 -13.97 4.75 -13.48
N GLY A 27 -12.84 5.02 -14.14
CA GLY A 27 -12.40 6.38 -14.46
C GLY A 27 -10.95 6.64 -14.07
N ARG A 28 -10.63 7.93 -13.87
CA ARG A 28 -9.29 8.36 -13.47
C ARG A 28 -8.99 7.97 -12.02
N CYS A 29 -7.84 7.36 -11.80
CA CYS A 29 -7.37 6.81 -10.53
C CYS A 29 -6.23 7.64 -9.97
N HIS A 30 -6.24 7.91 -8.66
CA HIS A 30 -5.29 8.78 -7.97
C HIS A 30 -4.39 8.01 -6.99
N GLY A 31 -4.11 6.74 -7.29
CA GLY A 31 -3.37 5.87 -6.40
C GLY A 31 -3.52 4.40 -6.75
N PHE A 32 -2.91 3.57 -5.92
CA PHE A 32 -2.98 2.12 -6.00
C PHE A 32 -3.61 1.53 -4.74
N VAL A 33 -4.20 0.35 -4.89
CA VAL A 33 -4.72 -0.44 -3.80
C VAL A 33 -4.34 -1.91 -3.98
N HIS A 34 -3.98 -2.56 -2.89
CA HIS A 34 -3.95 -4.01 -2.76
C HIS A 34 -5.13 -4.45 -1.90
N VAL A 35 -5.87 -5.45 -2.37
CA VAL A 35 -7.04 -5.99 -1.68
C VAL A 35 -6.72 -7.42 -1.24
N GLY A 36 -6.34 -7.57 0.02
CA GLY A 36 -6.19 -8.88 0.65
C GLY A 36 -7.52 -9.46 1.12
N ALA A 37 -7.48 -10.68 1.65
CA ALA A 37 -8.67 -11.37 2.17
C ALA A 37 -9.36 -10.59 3.31
N ASP A 38 -8.58 -9.91 4.15
CA ASP A 38 -9.07 -9.31 5.39
C ASP A 38 -9.15 -7.78 5.36
N ALA A 39 -8.39 -7.12 4.48
CA ALA A 39 -8.37 -5.65 4.39
C ALA A 39 -7.78 -5.16 3.06
N ALA A 40 -8.13 -3.92 2.73
CA ALA A 40 -7.50 -3.17 1.66
C ALA A 40 -6.39 -2.25 2.20
N THR A 41 -5.26 -2.21 1.51
CA THR A 41 -4.20 -1.21 1.72
C THR A 41 -4.07 -0.33 0.49
N ALA A 42 -4.11 0.98 0.68
CA ALA A 42 -4.10 1.95 -0.40
C ALA A 42 -3.02 3.02 -0.20
N LEU A 43 -2.35 3.41 -1.29
CA LEU A 43 -1.45 4.56 -1.36
C LEU A 43 -1.94 5.52 -2.45
N TYR A 44 -2.23 6.77 -2.10
CA TYR A 44 -2.93 7.70 -2.98
C TYR A 44 -2.69 9.17 -2.67
N ALA A 45 -2.97 10.04 -3.64
CA ALA A 45 -3.01 11.49 -3.41
C ALA A 45 -4.47 11.97 -3.27
N ASP A 46 -4.71 12.79 -2.26
CA ASP A 46 -5.98 13.47 -2.04
C ASP A 46 -5.69 14.91 -1.60
N ALA A 47 -6.30 15.87 -2.30
CA ALA A 47 -5.98 17.29 -2.22
C ALA A 47 -4.47 17.57 -2.35
N GLU A 48 -3.82 17.96 -1.25
CA GLU A 48 -2.39 18.30 -1.16
C GLU A 48 -1.58 17.29 -0.35
N THR A 49 -2.12 16.11 -0.12
CA THR A 49 -1.51 15.14 0.78
C THR A 49 -1.42 13.76 0.15
N LEU A 50 -0.26 13.13 0.32
CA LEU A 50 -0.03 11.72 0.04
C LEU A 50 -0.45 10.91 1.27
N TRP A 51 -1.35 9.96 1.05
CA TRP A 51 -1.95 9.16 2.11
C TRP A 51 -1.64 7.70 1.91
N LEU A 52 -1.25 7.04 3.01
CA LEU A 52 -1.30 5.60 3.17
C LEU A 52 -2.53 5.26 4.01
N GLN A 53 -3.31 4.26 3.60
CA GLN A 53 -4.48 3.80 4.32
C GLN A 53 -4.52 2.29 4.38
N HIS A 54 -4.82 1.74 5.55
CA HIS A 54 -5.11 0.33 5.76
C HIS A 54 -6.42 0.22 6.52
N ALA A 55 -7.44 -0.36 5.87
CA ALA A 55 -8.81 -0.33 6.37
C ALA A 55 -9.23 1.12 6.77
N GLU A 56 -9.76 1.32 7.97
CA GLU A 56 -10.17 2.63 8.49
C GLU A 56 -9.01 3.55 8.90
N HIS A 57 -7.80 3.01 9.05
CA HIS A 57 -6.64 3.76 9.52
C HIS A 57 -5.93 4.45 8.35
N ARG A 58 -5.68 5.76 8.49
CA ARG A 58 -5.15 6.61 7.42
C ARG A 58 -4.05 7.53 7.96
N TRP A 59 -2.91 7.57 7.27
CA TRP A 59 -1.73 8.31 7.67
C TRP A 59 -1.27 9.27 6.57
N ASN A 60 -0.92 10.50 6.96
CA ASN A 60 -0.21 11.42 6.09
C ASN A 60 1.23 10.92 5.96
N CYS A 61 1.67 10.58 4.74
CA CYS A 61 3.00 10.03 4.51
C CYS A 61 4.13 11.01 4.91
N ALA A 62 3.86 12.31 5.03
CA ALA A 62 4.84 13.27 5.52
C ALA A 62 5.10 13.19 7.04
N THR A 63 4.24 12.48 7.79
CA THR A 63 4.30 12.43 9.26
C THR A 63 4.54 11.03 9.81
N VAL A 64 4.71 10.03 8.94
CA VAL A 64 4.94 8.65 9.34
C VAL A 64 6.18 8.08 8.68
N THR A 65 6.79 7.11 9.33
CA THR A 65 7.84 6.28 8.75
C THR A 65 7.24 4.93 8.38
N VAL A 66 7.46 4.49 7.14
CA VAL A 66 6.98 3.19 6.66
C VAL A 66 8.19 2.30 6.41
N ARG A 67 8.16 1.09 6.96
CA ARG A 67 9.27 0.14 6.88
C ARG A 67 8.76 -1.25 6.55
N GLN A 68 9.65 -2.02 5.94
CA GLN A 68 9.52 -3.45 5.85
C GLN A 68 10.71 -4.09 6.57
N SER A 69 10.45 -5.16 7.33
CA SER A 69 11.49 -5.96 7.96
C SER A 69 11.13 -7.45 7.94
N THR A 70 12.12 -8.32 8.08
CA THR A 70 11.91 -9.77 8.11
C THR A 70 12.28 -10.31 9.48
N ARG A 71 11.38 -11.07 10.10
CA ARG A 71 11.61 -11.77 11.37
C ARG A 71 12.52 -12.98 11.17
N ALA A 72 13.04 -13.52 12.28
CA ALA A 72 13.92 -14.69 12.27
C ALA A 72 13.24 -15.97 11.72
N ASP A 73 11.92 -16.04 11.80
CA ASP A 73 11.11 -17.14 11.26
C ASP A 73 10.77 -16.96 9.76
N GLY A 74 11.29 -15.91 9.11
CA GLY A 74 11.02 -15.59 7.71
C GLY A 74 9.79 -14.71 7.49
N THR A 75 8.94 -14.50 8.49
CA THR A 75 7.75 -13.63 8.37
C THR A 75 8.16 -12.20 8.04
N ARG A 76 7.53 -11.59 7.04
CA ARG A 76 7.72 -10.17 6.75
C ARG A 76 6.76 -9.32 7.58
N LEU A 77 7.23 -8.16 7.99
CA LEU A 77 6.47 -7.13 8.68
C LEU A 77 6.44 -5.87 7.85
N PHE A 78 5.24 -5.36 7.59
CA PHE A 78 5.02 -4.00 7.13
C PHE A 78 4.64 -3.14 8.34
N THR A 79 5.41 -2.10 8.61
CA THR A 79 5.27 -1.28 9.80
C THR A 79 5.04 0.18 9.41
N VAL A 80 4.08 0.82 10.08
CA VAL A 80 3.88 2.27 10.03
C VAL A 80 4.13 2.82 11.44
N GLU A 81 5.07 3.75 11.55
CA GLU A 81 5.41 4.42 12.80
C GLU A 81 5.00 5.89 12.71
N ASP A 82 4.31 6.39 13.73
CA ASP A 82 3.97 7.81 13.88
C ASP A 82 4.68 8.42 15.11
N ALA A 83 4.34 9.66 15.46
CA ALA A 83 4.93 10.36 16.60
C ALA A 83 4.69 9.68 17.96
N HIS A 84 3.75 8.72 18.03
CA HIS A 84 3.37 7.98 19.23
C HIS A 84 3.93 6.54 19.24
N GLY A 85 4.65 6.12 18.20
CA GLY A 85 5.25 4.79 18.09
C GLY A 85 4.64 3.98 16.95
N THR A 86 4.56 2.65 17.13
CA THR A 86 3.99 1.75 16.11
C THR A 86 2.49 1.98 15.98
N ALA A 87 2.07 2.60 14.88
CA ALA A 87 0.67 2.83 14.54
C ALA A 87 0.05 1.63 13.81
N LEU A 88 0.87 0.87 13.09
CA LEU A 88 0.48 -0.36 12.41
C LEU A 88 1.65 -1.33 12.34
N GLU A 89 1.38 -2.61 12.60
CA GLU A 89 2.27 -3.72 12.29
C GLU A 89 1.46 -4.82 11.62
N LEU A 90 1.78 -5.12 10.36
CA LEU A 90 1.13 -6.15 9.56
C LEU A 90 2.12 -7.27 9.25
N PRO A 91 1.98 -8.44 9.88
CA PRO A 91 2.69 -9.63 9.46
C PRO A 91 2.07 -10.21 8.18
N TYR A 92 2.91 -10.62 7.24
CA TYR A 92 2.48 -11.33 6.05
C TYR A 92 3.52 -12.39 5.66
N PRO A 93 3.08 -13.50 5.04
CA PRO A 93 3.99 -14.58 4.67
C PRO A 93 5.02 -14.09 3.65
N ALA A 94 6.24 -14.60 3.77
CA ALA A 94 7.30 -14.40 2.80
C ALA A 94 7.56 -15.72 2.08
N PRO A 95 7.99 -15.68 0.81
CA PRO A 95 8.40 -16.89 0.13
C PRO A 95 9.59 -17.50 0.87
N ASP A 96 9.46 -18.74 1.33
CA ASP A 96 10.58 -19.48 1.91
C ASP A 96 11.63 -19.71 0.81
N SER A 97 12.89 -19.41 1.13
CA SER A 97 14.04 -19.75 0.27
C SER A 97 14.33 -21.26 0.20
N GLY A 98 13.65 -22.04 1.04
CA GLY A 98 13.66 -23.50 1.08
C GLY A 98 12.84 -24.18 -0.03
N PRO A 99 12.40 -25.43 0.20
CA PRO A 99 11.53 -26.14 -0.74
C PRO A 99 10.25 -25.35 -1.01
N PHE A 100 9.71 -25.49 -2.22
CA PHE A 100 8.44 -24.88 -2.62
C PHE A 100 7.37 -25.05 -1.52
N ASP A 101 6.89 -23.93 -0.98
CA ASP A 101 5.79 -23.89 -0.03
C ASP A 101 4.46 -23.90 -0.81
N PRO A 102 3.68 -24.98 -0.75
CA PRO A 102 2.40 -25.06 -1.47
C PRO A 102 1.32 -24.16 -0.86
N THR A 103 1.56 -23.57 0.31
CA THR A 103 0.64 -22.62 0.96
C THR A 103 0.89 -21.18 0.57
N TYR A 104 2.09 -20.86 0.04
CA TYR A 104 2.38 -19.56 -0.54
C TYR A 104 1.81 -19.49 -1.95
N ASP A 105 0.73 -18.73 -2.11
CA ASP A 105 0.07 -18.57 -3.40
C ASP A 105 0.37 -17.22 -4.05
N TRP A 106 -0.30 -16.94 -5.17
CA TRP A 106 -0.09 -15.72 -5.94
C TRP A 106 -0.58 -14.46 -5.21
N ILE A 107 -1.55 -14.59 -4.29
CA ILE A 107 -2.05 -13.48 -3.46
C ILE A 107 -0.96 -13.06 -2.47
N ASP A 108 -0.24 -14.02 -1.91
CA ASP A 108 0.89 -13.74 -1.01
C ASP A 108 2.05 -13.02 -1.74
N ALA A 109 2.30 -13.39 -3.00
CA ALA A 109 3.28 -12.71 -3.86
C ALA A 109 2.90 -11.26 -4.15
N GLU A 110 1.62 -11.01 -4.46
CA GLU A 110 1.12 -9.66 -4.74
C GLU A 110 1.12 -8.77 -3.50
N ALA A 111 0.78 -9.34 -2.33
CA ALA A 111 0.88 -8.64 -1.07
C ALA A 111 2.33 -8.24 -0.78
N ASP A 112 3.28 -9.17 -0.94
CA ASP A 112 4.70 -8.90 -0.73
C ASP A 112 5.21 -7.80 -1.68
N ASP A 113 4.90 -7.88 -2.96
CA ASP A 113 5.28 -6.87 -3.95
C ASP A 113 4.71 -5.49 -3.61
N PHE A 114 3.42 -5.40 -3.25
CA PHE A 114 2.80 -4.14 -2.89
C PHE A 114 3.42 -3.51 -1.63
N TYR A 115 3.60 -4.30 -0.57
CA TYR A 115 4.14 -3.80 0.69
C TYR A 115 5.62 -3.44 0.58
N LEU A 116 6.42 -4.25 -0.13
CA LEU A 116 7.82 -3.96 -0.40
C LEU A 116 7.95 -2.69 -1.26
N TRP A 117 7.15 -2.57 -2.31
CA TRP A 117 7.14 -1.37 -3.15
C TRP A 117 6.74 -0.12 -2.35
N THR A 118 5.67 -0.22 -1.55
CA THR A 118 5.17 0.90 -0.73
C THR A 118 6.22 1.34 0.28
N ALA A 119 6.80 0.40 1.03
CA ALA A 119 7.86 0.68 1.99
C ALA A 119 9.07 1.27 1.29
N GLY A 120 9.52 0.71 0.16
CA GLY A 120 10.66 1.22 -0.59
C GLY A 120 10.46 2.66 -1.11
N ARG A 121 9.24 3.03 -1.54
CA ARG A 121 8.96 4.39 -2.01
C ARG A 121 8.79 5.42 -0.90
N LEU A 122 8.51 4.97 0.32
CA LEU A 122 8.30 5.81 1.50
C LEU A 122 9.47 5.75 2.51
N ALA A 123 10.45 4.87 2.29
CA ALA A 123 11.60 4.67 3.19
C ALA A 123 12.54 5.88 3.19
N ASP A 124 12.67 6.55 2.03
CA ASP A 124 13.50 7.73 1.92
C ASP A 124 12.73 8.95 2.43
N GLY A 125 13.10 9.42 3.62
CA GLY A 125 12.66 10.71 4.17
C GLY A 125 13.08 11.93 3.32
N GLU A 126 13.71 11.71 2.15
CA GLU A 126 13.88 12.76 1.16
C GLU A 126 12.53 13.16 0.58
N ALA A 127 12.21 14.45 0.71
CA ALA A 127 11.01 15.07 0.18
C ALA A 127 10.77 14.76 -1.32
N THR A 128 11.81 14.39 -2.07
CA THR A 128 11.78 14.08 -3.49
C THR A 128 10.91 12.87 -3.84
N SER A 129 10.99 11.76 -3.08
CA SER A 129 10.22 10.54 -3.35
C SER A 129 8.73 10.77 -3.08
N HIS A 130 8.41 11.42 -1.97
CA HIS A 130 7.04 11.80 -1.61
C HIS A 130 6.46 12.80 -2.63
N THR A 131 7.23 13.80 -3.04
CA THR A 131 6.80 14.80 -4.04
C THR A 131 6.56 14.14 -5.40
N THR A 132 7.40 13.20 -5.80
CA THR A 132 7.26 12.47 -7.06
C THR A 132 5.99 11.62 -7.04
N LEU A 133 5.76 10.83 -5.98
CA LEU A 133 4.53 10.04 -5.82
C LEU A 133 3.29 10.92 -5.78
N PHE A 134 3.31 11.99 -5.00
CA PHE A 134 2.20 12.93 -4.91
C PHE A 134 1.88 13.53 -6.29
N THR A 135 2.90 14.01 -7.02
CA THR A 135 2.73 14.58 -8.37
C THR A 135 2.17 13.54 -9.34
N HIS A 136 2.70 12.33 -9.29
CA HIS A 136 2.25 11.21 -10.11
C HIS A 136 0.76 10.90 -9.86
N PHE A 137 0.37 10.67 -8.61
CA PHE A 137 -1.02 10.34 -8.26
C PHE A 137 -1.99 11.49 -8.46
N ARG A 138 -1.57 12.73 -8.22
CA ARG A 138 -2.38 13.92 -8.50
C ARG A 138 -2.72 14.03 -10.00
N ALA A 139 -1.89 13.49 -10.89
CA ALA A 139 -2.17 13.47 -12.32
C ALA A 139 -3.39 12.58 -12.69
N GLY A 140 -3.82 11.65 -11.83
CA GLY A 140 -5.10 10.94 -11.96
C GLY A 140 -5.19 9.99 -13.17
N PHE A 141 -4.48 8.86 -13.13
CA PHE A 141 -4.33 7.83 -14.18
C PHE A 141 -5.66 7.38 -14.82
N LEU A 142 -5.95 7.45 -16.14
CA LEU A 142 -5.11 7.29 -17.35
C LEU A 142 -5.63 8.13 -18.56
N PRO A 143 -4.94 8.10 -19.73
CA PRO A 143 -5.25 7.05 -20.72
C PRO A 143 -4.01 6.27 -21.21
N SER A 144 -4.12 4.95 -21.11
CA SER A 144 -3.57 3.96 -22.04
C SER A 144 -4.75 3.15 -22.54
#